data_AF-A0A2V9SXB5-F1
#
_entry.id   AF-A0A2V9SXB5-F1
#
_cell.length_a   1.000
_cell.length_b   1.000
_cell.length_c   1.000
_cell.angle_alpha   90.00
_cell.angle_beta   90.00
_cell.angle_gamma   90.00
#
_symmetry.space_group_name_H-M   'P 1'
#
loop_
_entity.id
_entity.type
_entity.pdbx_description
1 polymer ?
#
loop_
_entity_poly.entity_id
_entity_poly.type
_entity_poly.pdbx_seq_one_letter_code
_entity_poly.pdbx_strand_id
1 'polypeptide(L)' 'MPNVERGSCRFSLRKTSEGKPAIEMELFHNTVPHLAAVSLSFEVLSGITIEQTRNLIEKMNDQIVGVVVTAK' A
#
# COMPACT_ATOMS: atom_id res chain seq x y z
N MET A 1 1.78 -22.57 15.05
CA MET A 1 1.02 -21.35 14.72
C MET A 1 1.63 -20.77 13.45
N PRO A 2 0.84 -20.36 12.45
CA PRO A 2 1.41 -19.73 11.26
C PRO A 2 2.21 -18.49 11.68
N ASN A 3 3.35 -18.26 11.05
CA ASN A 3 4.18 -17.10 11.38
C ASN A 3 3.44 -15.84 10.92
N VAL A 4 3.04 -15.00 11.88
CA VAL A 4 2.30 -13.76 11.62
C VAL A 4 3.26 -12.60 11.75
N GLU A 5 3.44 -11.86 10.67
CA GLU A 5 4.26 -10.65 10.61
C GLU A 5 3.35 -9.42 10.58
N ARG A 6 3.79 -8.35 11.25
CA ARG A 6 3.03 -7.10 11.34
C ARG A 6 3.98 -5.92 11.18
N GLY A 7 3.58 -4.93 10.42
CA GLY A 7 4.35 -3.71 10.23
C GLY A 7 3.45 -2.52 9.96
N SER A 8 3.88 -1.35 10.39
CA SER A 8 3.23 -0.11 9.99
C SER A 8 3.53 0.19 8.52
N CYS A 9 2.59 0.84 7.84
CA CYS A 9 2.73 1.23 6.46
C CYS A 9 2.13 2.61 6.20
N ARG A 10 2.49 3.18 5.05
CA ARG A 10 1.83 4.35 4.47
C ARG A 10 1.46 4.09 3.02
N PHE A 11 0.51 4.85 2.53
CA PHE A 11 0.06 4.84 1.14
C PHE A 11 0.47 6.15 0.46
N SER A 12 0.99 6.04 -0.76
CA SER A 12 1.44 7.18 -1.55
C SER A 12 0.96 7.08 -3.00
N LEU A 13 0.83 8.23 -3.67
CA LEU A 13 0.41 8.27 -5.07
C LEU A 13 1.61 7.93 -5.96
N ARG A 14 1.45 6.92 -6.81
CA ARG A 14 2.34 6.60 -7.92
C ARG A 14 1.62 6.70 -9.25
N LYS A 15 2.42 6.69 -10.30
CA LYS A 15 1.94 6.45 -11.66
C LYS A 15 2.46 5.09 -12.11
N THR A 16 1.61 4.31 -12.76
CA THR A 16 2.03 3.10 -13.44
C THR A 16 2.94 3.46 -14.62
N SER A 17 3.59 2.46 -15.22
CA SER A 17 4.33 2.61 -16.48
C SER A 17 3.47 3.17 -17.61
N GLU A 18 2.15 2.94 -17.57
CA GLU A 18 1.16 3.48 -18.51
C GLU A 18 0.67 4.90 -18.14
N GLY A 19 1.23 5.51 -17.09
CA GLY A 19 0.87 6.86 -16.64
C GLY A 19 -0.43 6.95 -15.83
N LYS A 20 -1.11 5.83 -15.55
CA LYS A 20 -2.34 5.79 -14.74
C LYS A 20 -2.01 5.95 -13.26
N PRO A 21 -2.88 6.59 -12.45
CA PRO A 21 -2.68 6.67 -11.01
C PRO A 21 -2.69 5.27 -10.38
N ALA A 22 -1.83 5.05 -9.39
CA ALA A 22 -1.78 3.87 -8.55
C ALA A 22 -1.45 4.30 -7.12
N ILE A 23 -1.78 3.44 -6.15
CA ILE A 23 -1.49 3.67 -4.74
C ILE A 23 -0.37 2.70 -4.34
N GLU A 24 0.82 3.20 -4.05
CA GLU A 24 1.93 2.38 -3.55
C GLU A 24 1.84 2.25 -2.03
N MET A 25 2.09 1.05 -1.52
CA MET A 25 2.23 0.81 -0.09
C MET A 25 3.72 0.76 0.27
N GLU A 26 4.10 1.56 1.27
CA GLU A 26 5.46 1.62 1.79
C GLU A 26 5.47 1.14 3.23
N LEU A 27 6.32 0.16 3.54
CA LEU A 27 6.48 -0.36 4.90
C LEU A 27 7.48 0.49 5.69
N PHE A 28 7.22 0.65 6.98
CA PHE A 28 8.19 1.22 7.90
C PHE A 28 9.02 0.15 8.60
N HIS A 29 10.29 0.46 8.85
CA HIS A 29 11.19 -0.30 9.75
C HIS A 29 11.43 -1.79 9.39
N ASN A 30 11.13 -2.23 8.16
CA ASN A 30 11.41 -3.60 7.66
C ASN A 30 10.92 -4.73 8.59
N THR A 31 9.80 -4.51 9.28
CA THR A 31 9.24 -5.44 10.29
C THR A 31 8.50 -6.65 9.69
N VAL A 32 8.35 -6.68 8.37
CA VAL A 32 7.70 -7.75 7.61
C VAL A 32 8.70 -8.34 6.61
N PRO A 33 9.58 -9.27 7.05
CA PRO A 33 10.58 -9.90 6.19
C PRO A 33 10.04 -10.48 4.89
N HIS A 34 8.82 -11.04 4.90
CA HIS A 34 8.21 -11.61 3.68
C HIS A 34 7.94 -10.57 2.59
N LEU A 35 7.87 -9.29 2.95
CA LEU A 35 7.67 -8.20 2.02
C LEU A 35 8.95 -7.39 1.76
N ALA A 36 10.10 -7.77 2.33
CA ALA A 36 11.33 -6.98 2.24
C ALA A 36 11.86 -6.79 0.79
N ALA A 37 11.55 -7.72 -0.11
CA ALA A 37 11.94 -7.67 -1.52
C ALA A 37 10.74 -7.47 -2.47
N VAL A 38 9.58 -7.05 -1.95
CA VAL A 38 8.34 -6.93 -2.71
C VAL A 38 7.84 -5.49 -2.66
N SER A 39 7.67 -4.87 -3.83
CA SER A 39 6.88 -3.66 -3.97
C SER A 39 5.41 -4.03 -4.14
N LEU A 40 4.53 -3.43 -3.34
CA LEU A 40 3.10 -3.65 -3.41
C LEU A 40 2.40 -2.35 -3.80
N SER A 41 1.54 -2.42 -4.82
CA SER A 41 0.77 -1.28 -5.32
C SER A 41 -0.65 -1.72 -5.66
N PHE A 42 -1.59 -0.79 -5.52
CA PHE A 42 -3.00 -0.96 -5.85
C PHE A 42 -3.32 -0.12 -7.07
N GLU A 43 -3.82 -0.78 -8.12
CA GLU A 43 -4.41 -0.09 -9.26
C GLU A 43 -5.78 0.46 -8.88
N VAL A 44 -6.08 1.69 -9.30
CA VAL A 44 -7.37 2.31 -9.04
C VAL A 44 -8.31 2.15 -10.24
N LEU A 45 -9.61 2.20 -9.98
CA LEU A 45 -10.63 2.06 -11.01
C LEU A 45 -10.44 3.08 -12.14
N SER A 46 -10.64 2.64 -13.38
CA SER A 46 -10.62 3.51 -14.56
C SER A 46 -11.61 4.67 -14.40
N GLY A 47 -11.16 5.89 -14.68
CA GLY A 47 -11.97 7.11 -14.59
C GLY A 47 -11.83 7.87 -13.27
N ILE A 48 -11.13 7.31 -12.26
CA ILE A 48 -10.78 8.05 -11.05
C ILE A 48 -9.72 9.10 -11.38
N THR A 49 -9.96 10.35 -10.94
CA THR A 49 -8.99 11.44 -11.11
C THR A 49 -7.85 11.34 -10.10
N ILE A 50 -6.72 11.99 -10.39
CA ILE A 50 -5.59 12.06 -9.45
C ILE A 50 -6.02 12.64 -8.09
N GLU A 51 -6.90 13.64 -8.09
CA GLU A 51 -7.40 14.26 -6.86
C GLU A 51 -8.25 13.30 -6.03
N GLN A 52 -9.15 12.55 -6.68
CA GLN A 52 -9.93 11.52 -6.01
C GLN A 52 -9.03 10.42 -5.42
N THR A 53 -7.97 10.03 -6.13
CA THR A 53 -6.97 9.08 -5.61
C THR A 53 -6.23 9.65 -4.39
N ARG A 54 -5.87 10.94 -4.40
CA ARG A 54 -5.25 11.60 -3.22
C ARG A 54 -6.19 11.59 -2.02
N ASN A 55 -7.45 11.96 -2.21
CA ASN A 55 -8.44 11.94 -1.14
C ASN A 55 -8.66 10.52 -0.57
N LEU A 56 -8.56 9.49 -1.41
CA LEU A 56 -8.58 8.10 -0.95
C LEU A 56 -7.33 7.76 -0.14
N ILE A 57 -6.14 8.14 -0.61
CA ILE A 57 -4.87 7.92 0.09
C ILE A 57 -4.89 8.58 1.48
N GLU A 58 -5.41 9.81 1.60
CA GLU A 58 -5.56 10.48 2.89
C GLU A 58 -6.43 9.66 3.85
N LYS A 59 -7.62 9.23 3.41
CA LYS A 59 -8.49 8.37 4.20
C LYS A 59 -7.83 7.05 4.59
N MET A 60 -7.07 6.45 3.67
CA MET A 60 -6.33 5.22 3.96
C MET A 60 -5.27 5.45 5.03
N ASN A 61 -4.47 6.50 4.91
CA ASN A 61 -3.43 6.83 5.89
C ASN A 61 -4.02 7.20 7.27
N ASP A 62 -5.22 7.80 7.31
CA ASP A 62 -5.91 8.11 8.57
C ASP A 62 -6.49 6.86 9.27
N GLN A 63 -6.90 5.84 8.50
CA GLN A 63 -7.68 4.72 9.03
C GLN A 63 -6.90 3.39 9.09
N ILE A 64 -5.79 3.27 8.35
CA ILE A 64 -4.99 2.05 8.28
C ILE A 64 -3.63 2.30 8.95
N VAL A 65 -3.40 1.58 10.04
CA VAL A 65 -2.17 1.73 10.85
C VAL A 65 -1.07 0.73 10.49
N GLY A 66 -1.38 -0.28 9.67
CA GLY A 66 -0.40 -1.29 9.27
C GLY A 66 -0.96 -2.46 8.48
N VAL A 67 -0.06 -3.38 8.16
CA VAL A 67 -0.32 -4.63 7.43
C VAL A 67 -0.07 -5.83 8.34
N VAL A 68 -0.80 -6.91 8.08
CA VAL A 68 -0.63 -8.22 8.71
C VAL A 68 -0.39 -9.25 7.62
N VAL A 69 0.73 -9.96 7.69
CA VAL A 69 1.10 -11.00 6.73
C VAL A 69 1.10 -12.33 7.46
N THR A 70 0.50 -13.34 6.84
CA THR A 70 0.43 -14.70 7.39
C THR A 70 0.78 -15.68 6.28
N ALA A 71 1.86 -16.43 6.46
CA ALA A 71 2.21 -17.52 5.56
C ALA A 71 1.16 -18.64 5.69
N LYS A 72 0.63 -19.11 4.56
CA LYS A 72 -0.30 -20.25 4.49
C LYS A 72 0.46 -21.53 4.18
#